data_AF-A0A9P0FM89-F1
#
_entry.id   AF-A0A9P0FM89-F1
#
_cell.length_a   1.000
_cell.length_b   1.000
_cell.length_c   1.000
_cell.angle_alpha   90.00
_cell.angle_beta   90.00
_cell.angle_gamma   90.00
#
_symmetry.space_group_name_H-M   'P 1'
#
loop_
_entity.id
_entity.type
_entity.pdbx_description
1 polymer ?
#
loop_
_entity_poly.entity_id
_entity_poly.type
_entity_poly.pdbx_seq_one_letter_code
_entity_poly.pdbx_strand_id
1 'polypeptide(L)'
;MKDLEKIQNKLVHSKKCMLEKINEKWAKLERLWTVLEVNVAERSNFLDANQGQPKEVLKSLDKEIQRLDHIKKNKNKVFIEKYRTELQALCDECHCDVNTTKYFNAYRYTEDYLELFNMEIQRWKKYRHENKAILKLLDEYNTVWKKLDELEEAAAGPNRFHNRGGKLLLEEKERNKFKRRIQEIQESLISLAEKYREKTGHEFMTWGKTVDQFIDTLVQEIEKEKKQTLSARKQQRDQLTPDRSPSQLALARKTPDRSPKKKKKKNNMTINVNDNEESDDENESEIAGQPEEDEDEEDKD
;
A
#
# COMPACT_ATOMS: atom_id res chain seq x y z
N MET A 1 -51.43 -59.72 -24.72
CA MET A 1 -50.36 -60.12 -23.80
C MET A 1 -49.05 -59.33 -24.01
N LYS A 2 -48.52 -59.20 -25.24
CA LYS A 2 -47.28 -58.45 -25.51
C LYS A 2 -47.29 -56.97 -25.08
N ASP A 3 -48.44 -56.28 -25.19
CA ASP A 3 -48.55 -54.87 -24.79
C ASP A 3 -48.53 -54.67 -23.27
N LEU A 4 -49.11 -55.60 -22.51
CA LEU A 4 -49.10 -55.61 -21.04
C LEU A 4 -47.67 -55.80 -20.51
N GLU A 5 -46.94 -56.76 -21.08
CA GLU A 5 -45.54 -57.01 -20.76
C GLU A 5 -44.65 -55.80 -21.08
N LYS A 6 -44.90 -55.13 -22.22
CA LYS A 6 -44.21 -53.89 -22.59
C LYS A 6 -44.49 -52.75 -21.61
N ILE A 7 -45.73 -52.60 -21.12
CA ILE A 7 -46.08 -51.58 -20.11
C ILE A 7 -45.47 -51.91 -18.74
N GLN A 8 -45.49 -53.18 -18.33
CA GLN A 8 -44.86 -53.64 -17.09
C GLN A 8 -43.36 -53.39 -17.10
N ASN A 9 -42.67 -53.74 -18.18
CA ASN A 9 -41.24 -53.49 -18.35
C ASN A 9 -40.90 -52.00 -18.31
N LYS A 10 -41.73 -51.14 -18.92
CA LYS A 10 -41.58 -49.68 -18.84
C LYS A 10 -41.76 -49.15 -17.41
N LEU A 11 -42.75 -49.65 -16.67
CA LEU A 11 -43.00 -49.25 -15.28
C LEU A 11 -41.86 -49.66 -14.36
N VAL A 12 -41.37 -50.90 -14.48
CA VAL A 12 -40.23 -51.41 -13.71
C VAL A 12 -38.97 -50.60 -14.00
N HIS A 13 -38.69 -50.32 -15.27
CA HIS A 13 -37.54 -49.51 -15.66
C HIS A 13 -37.65 -48.07 -15.13
N SER A 14 -38.84 -47.45 -15.23
CA SER A 14 -39.11 -46.11 -14.70
C SER A 14 -38.93 -46.04 -13.18
N LYS A 15 -39.44 -47.04 -12.44
CA LYS A 15 -39.24 -47.15 -10.98
C LYS A 15 -37.77 -47.27 -10.62
N LYS A 16 -37.02 -48.13 -11.32
CA LYS A 16 -35.58 -48.31 -11.12
C LYS A 16 -34.82 -47.00 -11.34
N CYS A 17 -35.06 -46.32 -12.45
CA CYS A 17 -34.42 -45.03 -12.76
C CYS A 17 -34.75 -43.94 -11.71
N MET A 18 -35.97 -43.92 -11.17
CA MET A 18 -36.31 -42.99 -10.08
C MET A 18 -35.57 -43.30 -8.79
N LEU A 19 -35.41 -44.58 -8.42
CA LEU A 19 -34.68 -44.97 -7.22
C LEU A 19 -33.18 -44.65 -7.33
N GLU A 20 -32.58 -44.85 -8.51
CA GLU A 20 -31.19 -44.46 -8.78
C GLU A 20 -30.98 -42.95 -8.57
N LYS A 21 -31.89 -42.11 -9.11
CA LYS A 21 -31.84 -40.66 -8.88
C LYS A 21 -31.99 -40.29 -7.41
N ILE A 22 -32.87 -40.95 -6.67
CA ILE A 22 -33.05 -40.70 -5.23
C ILE A 22 -31.77 -41.06 -4.48
N ASN A 23 -31.14 -42.19 -4.80
CA ASN A 23 -29.88 -42.61 -4.17
C ASN A 23 -28.73 -41.64 -4.49
N GLU A 24 -28.62 -41.15 -5.72
CA GLU A 24 -27.65 -40.12 -6.09
C GLU A 24 -27.86 -38.82 -5.30
N LYS A 25 -29.12 -38.42 -5.10
CA LYS A 25 -29.48 -37.22 -4.32
C LYS A 25 -29.14 -37.41 -2.84
N TRP A 26 -29.46 -38.56 -2.25
CA TRP A 26 -29.03 -38.89 -0.89
C TRP A 26 -27.51 -38.88 -0.74
N ALA A 27 -26.77 -39.47 -1.68
CA ALA A 27 -25.31 -39.44 -1.66
C ALA A 27 -24.73 -38.03 -1.80
N LYS A 28 -25.38 -37.14 -2.57
CA LYS A 28 -25.00 -35.71 -2.59
C LYS A 28 -25.33 -35.02 -1.26
N LEU A 29 -26.50 -35.30 -0.69
CA LEU A 29 -26.96 -34.71 0.55
C LEU A 29 -26.06 -35.07 1.73
N GLU A 30 -25.67 -36.34 1.86
CA GLU A 30 -24.77 -36.80 2.94
C GLU A 30 -23.40 -36.12 2.88
N ARG A 31 -22.85 -35.93 1.66
CA ARG A 31 -21.62 -35.17 1.46
C ARG A 31 -21.78 -33.71 1.89
N LEU A 32 -22.88 -33.07 1.54
CA LEU A 32 -23.15 -31.68 1.94
C LEU A 32 -23.33 -31.54 3.44
N TRP A 33 -24.05 -32.46 4.08
CA TRP A 33 -24.20 -32.48 5.54
C TRP A 33 -22.88 -32.65 6.26
N THR A 34 -22.00 -33.52 5.74
CA THR A 34 -20.66 -33.73 6.27
C THR A 34 -19.81 -32.46 6.14
N VAL A 35 -19.73 -31.87 4.93
CA VAL A 35 -18.93 -30.67 4.68
C VAL A 35 -19.44 -29.43 5.43
N LEU A 36 -20.76 -29.31 5.60
CA LEU A 36 -21.37 -28.19 6.32
C LEU A 36 -21.50 -28.41 7.82
N GLU A 37 -21.12 -29.60 8.31
CA GLU A 37 -21.23 -30.03 9.71
C GLU A 37 -22.64 -29.86 10.27
N VAL A 38 -23.65 -30.27 9.50
CA VAL A 38 -25.05 -30.19 9.92
C VAL A 38 -25.29 -31.13 11.09
N ASN A 39 -26.01 -30.65 12.12
CA ASN A 39 -26.27 -31.37 13.36
C ASN A 39 -27.00 -32.70 13.08
N VAL A 40 -26.58 -33.78 13.75
CA VAL A 40 -27.18 -35.12 13.66
C VAL A 40 -28.69 -35.10 13.92
N ALA A 41 -29.17 -34.26 14.85
CA ALA A 41 -30.60 -34.12 15.12
C ALA A 41 -31.38 -33.58 13.91
N GLU A 42 -30.81 -32.61 13.18
CA GLU A 42 -31.41 -32.06 11.95
C GLU A 42 -31.41 -33.10 10.83
N ARG A 43 -30.32 -33.88 10.70
CA ARG A 43 -30.25 -34.99 9.74
C ARG A 43 -31.30 -36.07 10.03
N SER A 44 -31.44 -36.48 11.30
CA SER A 44 -32.43 -37.48 11.72
C SER A 44 -33.85 -37.02 11.42
N ASN A 45 -34.20 -35.79 11.82
CA ASN A 45 -35.53 -35.22 11.54
C ASN A 45 -35.84 -35.18 10.04
N PHE A 46 -34.83 -34.87 9.21
CA PHE A 46 -34.99 -34.87 7.76
C PHE A 46 -35.17 -36.28 7.19
N LEU A 47 -34.44 -37.28 7.70
CA LEU A 47 -34.60 -38.68 7.30
C LEU A 47 -35.99 -39.21 7.65
N ASP A 48 -36.47 -38.93 8.86
CA ASP A 48 -37.78 -39.36 9.35
C ASP A 48 -38.94 -38.72 8.55
N ALA A 49 -38.79 -37.46 8.15
CA ALA A 49 -39.77 -36.76 7.32
C ALA A 49 -39.86 -37.27 5.86
N ASN A 50 -38.85 -38.01 5.37
CA ASN A 50 -38.70 -38.37 3.95
C ASN A 50 -38.79 -39.88 3.68
N GLN A 51 -39.61 -40.60 4.43
CA GLN A 51 -39.90 -42.04 4.22
C GLN A 51 -41.11 -42.32 3.30
N GLY A 52 -41.71 -41.27 2.72
CA GLY A 52 -42.95 -41.33 1.96
C GLY A 52 -42.82 -41.70 0.47
N GLN A 53 -43.70 -41.14 -0.36
CA GLN A 53 -43.73 -41.46 -1.80
C GLN A 53 -42.46 -40.97 -2.54
N PRO A 54 -41.89 -41.78 -3.46
CA PRO A 54 -40.63 -41.45 -4.14
C PRO A 54 -40.59 -40.08 -4.83
N LYS A 55 -41.71 -39.62 -5.40
CA LYS A 55 -41.81 -38.32 -6.07
C LYS A 55 -41.73 -37.14 -5.09
N GLU A 56 -42.35 -37.27 -3.92
CA GLU A 56 -42.32 -36.23 -2.90
C GLU A 56 -40.97 -36.21 -2.20
N VAL A 57 -40.40 -37.38 -1.91
CA VAL A 57 -39.03 -37.52 -1.39
C VAL A 57 -38.02 -36.86 -2.32
N LEU A 58 -38.10 -37.10 -3.63
CA LEU A 58 -37.20 -36.47 -4.61
C LEU A 58 -37.29 -34.94 -4.59
N LYS A 59 -38.50 -34.38 -4.52
CA LYS A 59 -38.70 -32.92 -4.42
C LYS A 59 -38.14 -32.35 -3.12
N SER A 60 -38.34 -33.04 -2.00
CA SER A 60 -37.79 -32.64 -0.70
C SER A 60 -36.27 -32.67 -0.71
N LEU A 61 -35.67 -33.72 -1.29
CA LEU A 61 -34.22 -33.83 -1.48
C LEU A 61 -33.67 -32.70 -2.34
N ASP A 62 -34.33 -32.38 -3.46
CA ASP A 62 -33.92 -31.26 -4.32
C ASP A 62 -33.96 -29.92 -3.59
N LYS A 63 -35.02 -29.66 -2.83
CA LYS A 63 -35.14 -28.44 -2.01
C LYS A 63 -34.04 -28.35 -0.96
N GLU A 64 -33.78 -29.46 -0.26
CA GLU A 64 -32.78 -29.48 0.80
C GLU A 64 -31.36 -29.32 0.24
N ILE A 65 -31.03 -30.00 -0.87
CA ILE A 65 -29.76 -29.82 -1.56
C ILE A 65 -29.60 -28.36 -2.02
N GLN A 66 -30.64 -27.73 -2.56
CA GLN A 66 -30.58 -26.31 -2.94
C GLN A 66 -30.34 -25.40 -1.73
N ARG A 67 -31.00 -25.67 -0.60
CA ARG A 67 -30.80 -24.93 0.66
C ARG A 67 -29.35 -25.04 1.13
N LEU A 68 -28.80 -26.26 1.17
CA LEU A 68 -27.43 -26.51 1.60
C LEU A 68 -26.40 -25.94 0.62
N ASP A 69 -26.60 -26.07 -0.69
CA ASP A 69 -25.74 -25.45 -1.71
C ASP A 69 -25.72 -23.92 -1.55
N HIS A 70 -26.86 -23.30 -1.20
CA HIS A 70 -26.92 -21.88 -0.91
C HIS A 70 -26.14 -21.51 0.36
N ILE A 71 -26.26 -22.29 1.44
CA ILE A 71 -25.47 -22.09 2.67
C ILE A 71 -23.98 -22.24 2.37
N LYS A 72 -23.56 -23.28 1.62
CA LYS A 72 -22.16 -23.49 1.21
C LYS A 72 -21.66 -22.28 0.42
N LYS A 73 -22.43 -21.79 -0.55
CA LYS A 73 -22.07 -20.62 -1.35
C LYS A 73 -21.91 -19.36 -0.48
N ASN A 74 -22.79 -19.16 0.51
CA ASN A 74 -22.70 -18.02 1.42
C ASN A 74 -21.48 -18.10 2.34
N LYS A 75 -21.17 -19.30 2.88
CA LYS A 75 -19.93 -19.54 3.63
C LYS A 75 -18.70 -19.21 2.76
N ASN A 76 -18.63 -19.76 1.55
CA ASN A 76 -17.54 -19.50 0.60
C ASN A 76 -17.41 -18.01 0.27
N LYS A 77 -18.53 -17.30 0.10
CA LYS A 77 -18.54 -15.86 -0.15
C LYS A 77 -17.83 -15.10 0.97
N VAL A 78 -18.14 -15.39 2.24
CA VAL A 78 -17.50 -14.72 3.38
C VAL A 78 -15.98 -14.91 3.35
N PHE A 79 -15.51 -16.14 3.09
CA PHE A 79 -14.07 -16.41 2.99
C PHE A 79 -13.42 -15.71 1.79
N ILE A 80 -14.07 -15.70 0.64
CA ILE A 80 -13.56 -15.01 -0.56
C ILE A 80 -13.46 -13.50 -0.35
N GLU A 81 -14.45 -12.87 0.28
CA GLU A 81 -14.34 -11.44 0.58
C GLU A 81 -13.19 -11.15 1.56
N LYS A 82 -12.96 -12.02 2.56
CA LYS A 82 -11.78 -11.91 3.44
C LYS A 82 -10.48 -12.03 2.66
N TYR A 83 -10.36 -13.02 1.78
CA TYR A 83 -9.18 -13.19 0.94
C TYR A 83 -8.97 -12.03 -0.03
N ARG A 84 -10.04 -11.44 -0.57
CA ARG A 84 -9.93 -10.21 -1.37
C ARG A 84 -9.38 -9.05 -0.57
N THR A 85 -9.85 -8.85 0.66
CA THR A 85 -9.31 -7.78 1.52
C THR A 85 -7.84 -8.01 1.87
N GLU A 86 -7.46 -9.25 2.20
CA GLU A 86 -6.06 -9.60 2.47
C GLU A 86 -5.18 -9.41 1.23
N LEU A 87 -5.66 -9.86 0.08
CA LEU A 87 -4.94 -9.74 -1.17
C LEU A 87 -4.81 -8.28 -1.61
N GLN A 88 -5.85 -7.46 -1.41
CA GLN A 88 -5.78 -6.02 -1.68
C GLN A 88 -4.72 -5.35 -0.79
N ALA A 89 -4.71 -5.64 0.51
CA ALA A 89 -3.69 -5.12 1.42
C ALA A 89 -2.27 -5.57 1.00
N LEU A 90 -2.09 -6.85 0.65
CA LEU A 90 -0.82 -7.34 0.13
C LEU A 90 -0.44 -6.67 -1.20
N CYS A 91 -1.41 -6.41 -2.08
CA CYS A 91 -1.18 -5.72 -3.33
C CYS A 91 -0.74 -4.27 -3.12
N ASP A 92 -1.37 -3.57 -2.17
CA ASP A 92 -1.02 -2.21 -1.81
C ASP A 92 0.41 -2.15 -1.23
N GLU A 93 0.79 -3.13 -0.40
CA GLU A 93 2.15 -3.25 0.14
C GLU A 93 3.20 -3.70 -0.90
N CYS A 94 2.81 -4.47 -1.91
CA CYS A 94 3.71 -4.98 -2.96
C CYS A 94 3.72 -4.10 -4.22
N HIS A 95 3.00 -2.98 -4.21
CA HIS A 95 2.88 -2.05 -5.33
C HIS A 95 2.40 -2.73 -6.63
N CYS A 96 1.36 -3.56 -6.53
CA CYS A 96 0.83 -4.30 -7.68
C CYS A 96 0.27 -3.39 -8.78
N ASP A 97 0.24 -3.89 -10.02
CA ASP A 97 -0.46 -3.23 -11.11
C ASP A 97 -1.99 -3.35 -10.95
N VAL A 98 -2.70 -2.32 -11.40
CA VAL A 98 -4.18 -2.28 -11.44
C VAL A 98 -4.73 -3.40 -12.33
N ASN A 99 -3.97 -3.86 -13.33
CA ASN A 99 -4.43 -4.98 -14.17
C ASN A 99 -4.29 -6.34 -13.48
N THR A 100 -3.29 -6.52 -12.61
CA THR A 100 -3.14 -7.77 -11.84
C THR A 100 -4.31 -8.00 -10.89
N THR A 101 -4.96 -6.95 -10.41
CA THR A 101 -6.09 -7.07 -9.46
C THR A 101 -7.44 -7.33 -10.12
N LYS A 102 -7.58 -7.12 -11.43
CA LYS A 102 -8.86 -7.30 -12.16
C LYS A 102 -9.40 -8.72 -12.08
N TYR A 103 -8.53 -9.72 -12.04
CA TYR A 103 -8.93 -11.13 -11.98
C TYR A 103 -9.59 -11.52 -10.66
N PHE A 104 -9.30 -10.80 -9.57
CA PHE A 104 -9.82 -11.10 -8.23
C PHE A 104 -11.28 -10.64 -8.01
N ASN A 105 -11.79 -9.78 -8.89
CA ASN A 105 -13.12 -9.18 -8.78
C ASN A 105 -14.26 -10.04 -9.36
N ALA A 106 -13.97 -11.24 -9.86
CA ALA A 106 -15.02 -12.11 -10.42
C ALA A 106 -15.99 -12.61 -9.33
N TYR A 107 -17.30 -12.47 -9.57
CA TYR A 107 -18.38 -12.95 -8.66
C TYR A 107 -18.57 -14.47 -8.70
N ARG A 108 -17.53 -15.23 -8.35
CA ARG A 108 -17.56 -16.69 -8.24
C ARG A 108 -17.25 -17.10 -6.80
N TYR A 109 -18.06 -17.99 -6.24
CA TYR A 109 -17.96 -18.42 -4.84
C TYR A 109 -17.88 -19.95 -4.71
N THR A 110 -16.93 -20.53 -5.43
CA THR A 110 -16.65 -21.96 -5.47
C THR A 110 -15.42 -22.29 -4.62
N GLU A 111 -15.28 -23.56 -4.27
CA GLU A 111 -14.16 -24.07 -3.47
C GLU A 111 -12.84 -23.96 -4.23
N ASP A 112 -12.83 -24.28 -5.52
CA ASP A 112 -11.66 -24.06 -6.39
C ASP A 112 -11.18 -22.60 -6.40
N TYR A 113 -12.10 -21.66 -6.26
CA TYR A 113 -11.78 -20.24 -6.22
C TYR A 113 -11.18 -19.82 -4.87
N LEU A 114 -11.58 -20.46 -3.76
CA LEU A 114 -10.92 -20.29 -2.47
C LEU A 114 -9.46 -20.76 -2.53
N GLU A 115 -9.23 -21.94 -3.12
CA GLU A 115 -7.88 -22.48 -3.26
C GLU A 115 -6.99 -21.58 -4.13
N LEU A 116 -7.55 -21.08 -5.25
CA LEU A 116 -6.86 -20.12 -6.11
C LEU A 116 -6.43 -18.86 -5.33
N PHE A 117 -7.33 -18.30 -4.51
CA PHE A 117 -6.98 -17.16 -3.66
C PHE A 117 -5.88 -17.49 -2.65
N ASN A 118 -5.97 -18.66 -2.02
CA ASN A 118 -5.00 -19.09 -1.02
C ASN A 118 -3.60 -19.20 -1.64
N MET A 119 -3.50 -19.87 -2.80
CA MET A 119 -2.27 -19.96 -3.57
C MET A 119 -1.70 -18.57 -3.93
N GLU A 120 -2.55 -17.67 -4.39
CA GLU A 120 -2.13 -16.33 -4.81
C GLU A 120 -1.68 -15.49 -3.60
N ILE A 121 -2.38 -15.55 -2.47
CA ILE A 121 -1.95 -14.92 -1.22
C ILE A 121 -0.57 -15.43 -0.80
N GLN A 122 -0.33 -16.74 -0.84
CA GLN A 122 0.97 -17.31 -0.51
C GLN A 122 2.07 -16.84 -1.47
N ARG A 123 1.76 -16.74 -2.76
CA ARG A 123 2.66 -16.20 -3.78
C ARG A 123 3.04 -14.75 -3.48
N TRP A 124 2.07 -13.88 -3.16
CA TRP A 124 2.34 -12.48 -2.81
C TRP A 124 3.08 -12.34 -1.49
N LYS A 125 2.77 -13.16 -0.48
CA LYS A 125 3.53 -13.21 0.78
C LYS A 125 4.99 -13.57 0.55
N LYS A 126 5.25 -14.56 -0.31
CA LYS A 126 6.61 -14.94 -0.71
C LYS A 126 7.32 -13.82 -1.46
N TYR A 127 6.66 -13.21 -2.44
CA TYR A 127 7.19 -12.07 -3.20
C TYR A 127 7.57 -10.90 -2.28
N ARG A 128 6.67 -10.53 -1.35
CA ARG A 128 6.90 -9.50 -0.35
C ARG A 128 8.11 -9.81 0.52
N HIS A 129 8.24 -11.07 0.96
CA HIS A 129 9.35 -11.49 1.80
C HIS A 129 10.69 -11.40 1.06
N GLU A 130 10.75 -11.90 -0.17
CA GLU A 130 11.96 -11.90 -1.00
C GLU A 130 12.39 -10.50 -1.42
N ASN A 131 11.44 -9.60 -1.68
CA ASN A 131 11.69 -8.25 -2.19
C ASN A 131 11.50 -7.14 -1.15
N LYS A 132 11.44 -7.51 0.13
CA LYS A 132 11.20 -6.59 1.26
C LYS A 132 12.13 -5.38 1.27
N ALA A 133 13.40 -5.58 0.89
CA ALA A 133 14.39 -4.51 0.87
C ALA A 133 14.05 -3.43 -0.18
N ILE A 134 13.67 -3.85 -1.39
CA ILE A 134 13.29 -2.94 -2.48
C ILE A 134 12.00 -2.21 -2.14
N LEU A 135 10.98 -2.95 -1.68
CA LEU A 135 9.68 -2.38 -1.30
C LEU A 135 9.80 -1.32 -0.20
N LYS A 136 10.55 -1.62 0.87
CA LYS A 136 10.81 -0.65 1.94
C LYS A 136 11.51 0.61 1.45
N LEU A 137 12.45 0.45 0.53
CA LEU A 137 13.23 1.55 0.00
C LEU A 137 12.37 2.46 -0.91
N LEU A 138 11.41 1.89 -1.64
CA LEU A 138 10.39 2.63 -2.39
C LEU A 138 9.42 3.38 -1.48
N ASP A 139 8.99 2.75 -0.38
CA ASP A 139 8.16 3.43 0.61
C ASP A 139 8.92 4.60 1.24
N GLU A 140 10.18 4.40 1.62
CA GLU A 140 11.06 5.46 2.11
C GLU A 140 11.18 6.58 1.07
N TYR A 141 11.44 6.24 -0.20
CA TYR A 141 11.53 7.20 -1.30
C TYR A 141 10.28 8.08 -1.39
N ASN A 142 9.09 7.47 -1.39
CA ASN A 142 7.81 8.19 -1.41
C ASN A 142 7.64 9.08 -0.17
N THR A 143 8.03 8.63 1.02
CA THR A 143 7.93 9.46 2.24
C THR A 143 8.87 10.66 2.24
N VAL A 144 10.10 10.50 1.74
CA VAL A 144 11.07 11.60 1.64
C VAL A 144 10.59 12.62 0.60
N TRP A 145 10.04 12.15 -0.52
CA TRP A 145 9.42 13.03 -1.51
C TRP A 145 8.25 13.82 -0.95
N LYS A 146 7.31 13.17 -0.24
CA LYS A 146 6.18 13.87 0.40
C LYS A 146 6.64 14.96 1.37
N LYS A 147 7.65 14.67 2.21
CA LYS A 147 8.22 15.68 3.12
C LYS A 147 8.89 16.84 2.38
N LEU A 148 9.54 16.56 1.24
CA LEU A 148 10.13 17.59 0.42
C LEU A 148 9.05 18.49 -0.21
N ASP A 149 7.94 17.90 -0.64
CA ASP A 149 6.79 18.60 -1.19
C ASP A 149 6.09 19.49 -0.14
N GLU A 150 5.87 18.98 1.08
CA GLU A 150 5.37 19.76 2.22
C GLU A 150 6.26 20.99 2.52
N LEU A 151 7.59 20.86 2.40
CA LEU A 151 8.52 21.98 2.54
C LEU A 151 8.45 22.97 1.34
N GLU A 152 8.14 22.48 0.14
CA GLU A 152 7.93 23.35 -1.05
C GLU A 152 6.61 24.13 -0.93
N GLU A 153 5.54 23.50 -0.44
CA GLU A 153 4.25 24.15 -0.16
C GLU A 153 4.36 25.18 0.96
N ALA A 154 5.01 24.83 2.08
CA ALA A 154 5.28 25.76 3.17
C ALA A 154 6.11 26.97 2.69
N ALA A 155 7.04 26.74 1.74
CA ALA A 155 7.83 27.81 1.13
C ALA A 155 7.01 28.72 0.19
N ALA A 156 5.82 28.30 -0.26
CA ALA A 156 4.94 29.09 -1.11
C ALA A 156 3.99 30.03 -0.33
N GLY A 157 3.88 29.88 1.00
CA GLY A 157 2.95 30.64 1.83
C GLY A 157 3.31 32.13 2.03
N PRO A 158 2.31 33.03 2.16
CA PRO A 158 2.53 34.47 2.29
C PRO A 158 3.24 34.89 3.60
N ASN A 159 3.14 34.08 4.66
CA ASN A 159 3.75 34.36 5.98
C ASN A 159 5.16 33.76 6.17
N ARG A 160 5.79 33.27 5.09
CA ARG A 160 7.11 32.60 5.16
C ARG A 160 8.21 33.43 5.82
N PHE A 161 8.20 34.74 5.61
CA PHE A 161 9.27 35.62 6.10
C PHE A 161 9.14 35.98 7.59
N HIS A 162 8.12 35.49 8.29
CA HIS A 162 8.00 35.61 9.75
C HIS A 162 8.94 34.61 10.46
N ASN A 163 10.25 34.81 10.27
CA ASN A 163 11.32 33.89 10.63
C ASN A 163 11.92 34.19 12.02
N ARG A 164 11.13 34.01 13.09
CA ARG A 164 11.66 34.08 14.45
C ARG A 164 12.44 32.79 14.74
N GLY A 165 13.68 32.90 15.23
CA GLY A 165 14.48 31.73 15.64
C GLY A 165 15.15 30.93 14.51
N GLY A 166 15.32 31.48 13.31
CA GLY A 166 16.13 30.84 12.25
C GLY A 166 15.48 29.66 11.51
N LYS A 167 14.15 29.51 11.62
CA LYS A 167 13.34 28.48 10.97
C LYS A 167 13.64 28.30 9.47
N LEU A 168 13.80 29.37 8.69
CA LEU A 168 14.10 29.28 7.25
C LEU A 168 15.43 28.57 6.95
N LEU A 169 16.42 28.74 7.82
CA LEU A 169 17.73 28.09 7.65
C LEU A 169 17.61 26.59 7.94
N LEU A 170 16.78 26.22 8.94
CA LEU A 170 16.48 24.83 9.24
C LEU A 170 15.72 24.15 8.10
N GLU A 171 14.69 24.80 7.56
CA GLU A 171 13.94 24.30 6.39
C GLU A 171 14.87 24.08 5.19
N GLU A 172 15.78 25.00 4.90
CA GLU A 172 16.72 24.85 3.78
C GLU A 172 17.75 23.72 4.03
N LYS A 173 18.19 23.56 5.29
CA LYS A 173 19.06 22.44 5.69
C LYS A 173 18.35 21.10 5.51
N GLU A 174 17.08 21.01 5.91
CA GLU A 174 16.23 19.82 5.72
C GLU A 174 15.97 19.53 4.25
N ARG A 175 15.67 20.56 3.44
CA ARG A 175 15.52 20.43 1.98
C ARG A 175 16.77 19.80 1.35
N ASN A 176 17.95 20.29 1.71
CA ASN A 176 19.22 19.74 1.21
C ASN A 176 19.53 18.35 1.74
N LYS A 177 19.03 17.99 2.93
CA LYS A 177 19.12 16.63 3.47
C LYS A 177 18.22 15.67 2.68
N PHE A 178 16.96 16.04 2.43
CA PHE A 178 16.03 15.21 1.67
C PHE A 178 16.46 15.03 0.21
N LYS A 179 16.94 16.09 -0.47
CA LYS A 179 17.47 15.97 -1.84
C LYS A 179 18.64 14.99 -1.94
N ARG A 180 19.59 15.04 -1.00
CA ARG A 180 20.70 14.08 -0.93
C ARG A 180 20.19 12.66 -0.68
N ARG A 181 19.26 12.51 0.28
CA ARG A 181 18.67 11.21 0.60
C ARG A 181 17.92 10.60 -0.58
N ILE A 182 17.20 11.41 -1.36
CA ILE A 182 16.53 10.99 -2.59
C ILE A 182 17.54 10.38 -3.58
N GLN A 183 18.68 11.04 -3.80
CA GLN A 183 19.73 10.54 -4.70
C GLN A 183 20.33 9.22 -4.20
N GLU A 184 20.67 9.12 -2.92
CA GLU A 184 21.18 7.88 -2.30
C GLU A 184 20.18 6.72 -2.45
N ILE A 185 18.89 7.00 -2.26
CA ILE A 185 17.82 6.01 -2.41
C ILE A 185 17.68 5.59 -3.88
N GLN A 186 17.74 6.52 -4.84
CA GLN A 186 17.68 6.20 -6.27
C GLN A 186 18.81 5.27 -6.69
N GLU A 187 20.06 5.58 -6.33
CA GLU A 187 21.22 4.74 -6.64
C GLU A 187 21.07 3.33 -6.04
N SER A 188 20.59 3.26 -4.79
CA SER A 188 20.33 2.00 -4.09
C SER A 188 19.20 1.19 -4.73
N LEU A 189 18.13 1.87 -5.19
CA LEU A 189 16.99 1.25 -5.88
C LEU A 189 17.42 0.66 -7.22
N ILE A 190 18.20 1.40 -8.02
CA ILE A 190 18.75 0.92 -9.28
C ILE A 190 19.58 -0.32 -9.00
N SER A 191 20.57 -0.26 -8.10
CA SER A 191 21.43 -1.40 -7.77
C SER A 191 20.65 -2.64 -7.31
N LEU A 192 19.62 -2.48 -6.47
CA LEU A 192 18.80 -3.60 -6.03
C LEU A 192 17.92 -4.15 -7.16
N ALA A 193 17.41 -3.30 -8.04
CA ALA A 193 16.65 -3.73 -9.22
C ALA A 193 17.52 -4.55 -10.19
N GLU A 194 18.79 -4.20 -10.35
CA GLU A 194 19.73 -4.99 -11.15
C GLU A 194 19.96 -6.37 -10.53
N LYS A 195 20.22 -6.44 -9.22
CA LYS A 195 20.37 -7.72 -8.50
C LYS A 195 19.10 -8.59 -8.59
N TYR A 196 17.93 -7.96 -8.54
CA TYR A 196 16.66 -8.66 -8.73
C TYR A 196 16.55 -9.25 -10.14
N ARG A 197 16.91 -8.47 -11.16
CA ARG A 197 16.93 -8.89 -12.56
C ARG A 197 17.92 -10.03 -12.80
N GLU A 198 19.10 -10.00 -12.18
CA GLU A 198 20.08 -11.10 -12.23
C GLU A 198 19.54 -12.38 -11.59
N LYS A 199 18.85 -12.28 -10.45
CA LYS A 199 18.31 -13.43 -9.71
C LYS A 199 17.11 -14.07 -10.40
N THR A 200 16.20 -13.26 -10.92
CA THR A 200 14.89 -13.73 -11.44
C THR A 200 14.82 -13.79 -12.96
N GLY A 201 15.76 -13.15 -13.66
CA GLY A 201 15.74 -12.97 -15.12
C GLY A 201 14.69 -11.97 -15.61
N HIS A 202 13.96 -11.32 -14.71
CA HIS A 202 12.86 -10.40 -15.03
C HIS A 202 13.08 -9.05 -14.35
N GLU A 203 12.60 -7.99 -14.98
CA GLU A 203 12.70 -6.64 -14.43
C GLU A 203 11.75 -6.46 -13.23
N PHE A 204 12.19 -5.71 -12.23
CA PHE A 204 11.36 -5.39 -11.08
C PHE A 204 10.31 -4.34 -11.49
N MET A 205 9.03 -4.64 -11.22
CA MET A 205 7.91 -3.79 -11.57
C MET A 205 7.18 -3.29 -10.32
N THR A 206 6.86 -2.00 -10.31
CA THR A 206 6.14 -1.28 -9.26
C THR A 206 5.06 -0.43 -9.88
N TRP A 207 3.80 -0.64 -9.48
CA TRP A 207 2.61 -0.02 -10.05
C TRP A 207 2.54 -0.11 -11.58
N GLY A 208 3.00 -1.24 -12.12
CA GLY A 208 3.06 -1.48 -13.57
C GLY A 208 4.17 -0.75 -14.31
N LYS A 209 5.12 -0.12 -13.61
CA LYS A 209 6.28 0.58 -14.18
C LYS A 209 7.58 -0.04 -13.70
N THR A 210 8.64 0.04 -14.49
CA THR A 210 9.99 -0.31 -14.02
C THR A 210 10.50 0.74 -13.03
N VAL A 211 11.51 0.41 -12.24
CA VAL A 211 12.11 1.35 -11.28
C VAL A 211 12.58 2.63 -11.97
N ASP A 212 13.23 2.51 -13.13
CA ASP A 212 13.70 3.66 -13.91
C ASP A 212 12.52 4.53 -14.39
N GLN A 213 11.49 3.91 -14.95
CA GLN A 213 10.29 4.61 -15.40
C GLN A 213 9.55 5.30 -14.26
N PHE A 214 9.54 4.68 -13.07
CA PHE A 214 8.93 5.26 -11.89
C PHE A 214 9.66 6.52 -11.44
N ILE A 215 11.00 6.47 -11.38
CA ILE A 215 11.85 7.63 -11.05
C ILE A 215 11.63 8.74 -12.08
N ASP A 216 11.67 8.42 -13.37
CA ASP A 216 11.48 9.39 -14.46
C ASP A 216 10.09 10.04 -14.41
N THR A 217 9.04 9.26 -14.15
CA THR A 217 7.67 9.79 -14.05
C THR A 217 7.61 10.84 -12.95
N LEU A 218 8.14 10.54 -11.76
CA LEU A 218 8.09 11.46 -10.62
C LEU A 218 8.84 12.75 -10.90
N VAL A 219 10.05 12.67 -11.48
CA VAL A 219 10.81 13.87 -11.87
C VAL A 219 10.01 14.73 -12.86
N GLN A 220 9.38 14.12 -13.85
CA GLN A 220 8.55 14.83 -14.83
C GLN A 220 7.31 15.48 -14.21
N GLU A 221 6.66 14.83 -13.25
CA GLU A 221 5.50 15.37 -12.53
C GLU A 221 5.89 16.64 -11.75
N ILE A 222 7.00 16.59 -11.02
CA ILE A 222 7.52 17.74 -10.26
C ILE A 222 7.90 18.90 -11.19
N GLU A 223 8.56 18.60 -12.32
CA GLU A 223 8.88 19.65 -13.30
C GLU A 223 7.63 20.31 -13.89
N LYS A 224 6.58 19.53 -14.16
CA LYS A 224 5.31 20.05 -14.66
C LYS A 224 4.64 20.93 -13.63
N GLU A 225 4.59 20.52 -12.38
CA GLU A 225 4.00 21.30 -11.29
C GLU A 225 4.76 22.62 -11.07
N LYS A 226 6.10 22.59 -11.09
CA LYS A 226 6.93 23.81 -11.03
C LYS A 226 6.65 24.75 -12.19
N LYS A 227 6.48 24.24 -13.41
CA LYS A 227 6.10 25.06 -14.58
C LYS A 227 4.70 25.65 -14.44
N GLN A 228 3.73 24.87 -13.96
CA GLN A 228 2.35 25.32 -13.76
C GLN A 228 2.25 26.41 -12.69
N THR A 229 2.86 26.22 -11.52
CA THR A 229 2.88 27.21 -10.43
C THR A 229 3.53 28.53 -10.87
N LEU A 230 4.64 28.48 -11.61
CA LEU A 230 5.28 29.66 -12.19
C LEU A 230 4.35 30.37 -13.20
N SER A 231 3.66 29.62 -14.06
CA SER A 231 2.73 30.17 -15.04
C SER A 231 1.51 30.83 -14.38
N ALA A 232 0.95 30.21 -13.34
CA ALA A 232 -0.18 30.73 -12.57
C ALA A 232 0.20 32.02 -11.83
N ARG A 233 1.39 32.07 -11.21
CA ARG A 233 1.91 33.31 -10.60
C ARG A 233 2.11 34.43 -11.61
N LYS A 234 2.58 34.11 -12.82
CA LYS A 234 2.73 35.09 -13.90
C LYS A 234 1.37 35.65 -14.33
N GLN A 235 0.38 34.80 -14.54
CA GLN A 235 -0.98 35.21 -14.91
C GLN A 235 -1.67 36.04 -13.81
N GLN A 236 -1.48 35.69 -12.53
CA GLN A 236 -2.00 36.50 -11.42
C GLN A 236 -1.34 37.87 -11.35
N ARG A 237 -0.02 37.96 -11.59
CA ARG A 237 0.69 39.24 -11.65
C ARG A 237 0.18 40.12 -12.80
N ASP A 238 -0.03 39.52 -13.98
CA ASP A 238 -0.51 40.25 -15.16
C ASP A 238 -1.97 40.71 -14.99
N GLN A 239 -2.80 40.00 -14.21
CA GLN A 239 -4.17 40.42 -13.87
C GLN A 239 -4.24 41.52 -12.79
N LEU A 240 -3.29 41.55 -11.86
CA LEU A 240 -3.21 42.58 -10.79
C LEU A 240 -2.56 43.90 -11.25
N THR A 241 -1.96 43.94 -12.43
CA THR A 241 -1.42 45.18 -13.02
C THR A 241 -1.93 45.40 -14.45
N PRO A 242 -3.16 45.89 -14.65
CA PRO A 242 -3.65 46.23 -16.00
C PRO A 242 -2.98 47.47 -16.62
N ASP A 243 -2.32 48.33 -15.81
CA ASP A 243 -2.05 49.72 -16.23
C ASP A 243 -0.62 50.23 -15.96
N ARG A 244 0.41 49.38 -16.09
CA ARG A 244 1.81 49.85 -16.15
C ARG A 244 2.37 49.70 -17.55
N SER A 245 2.33 50.80 -18.28
CA SER A 245 3.01 50.96 -19.57
C SER A 245 4.53 50.68 -19.45
N PRO A 246 5.17 50.12 -20.50
CA PRO A 246 6.57 49.67 -20.46
C PRO A 246 7.60 50.76 -20.08
N SER A 247 7.21 52.03 -20.15
CA SER A 247 8.10 53.19 -20.00
C SER A 247 8.48 53.51 -18.55
N GLN A 248 7.87 52.89 -17.53
CA GLN A 248 8.17 53.19 -16.12
C GLN A 248 9.13 52.20 -15.43
N LEU A 249 9.48 51.07 -16.06
CA LEU A 249 10.43 50.10 -15.49
C LEU A 249 11.91 50.48 -15.71
N ALA A 250 12.20 51.45 -16.57
CA ALA A 250 13.58 51.89 -16.85
C ALA A 250 14.19 52.80 -15.77
N LEU A 251 13.37 53.39 -14.88
CA LEU A 251 13.82 54.39 -13.90
C LEU A 251 14.12 53.86 -12.49
N ALA A 252 13.76 52.61 -12.18
CA ALA A 252 14.02 52.02 -10.86
C ALA A 252 15.36 51.25 -10.77
N ARG A 253 16.19 51.31 -11.81
CA ARG A 253 17.52 50.66 -11.86
C ARG A 253 18.63 51.71 -11.75
N LYS A 254 18.61 52.51 -10.68
CA LYS A 254 19.77 53.29 -10.22
C LYS A 254 20.02 52.97 -8.75
N THR A 255 20.93 52.03 -8.51
CA THR A 255 21.64 51.90 -7.24
C THR A 255 22.35 53.23 -6.94
N PRO A 256 22.33 53.74 -5.69
CA PRO A 256 23.14 54.89 -5.35
C PRO A 256 24.62 54.54 -5.49
N ASP A 257 25.31 55.42 -6.20
CA ASP A 257 26.72 55.37 -6.50
C ASP A 257 27.58 55.50 -5.24
N ARG A 258 28.76 54.92 -5.37
CA ARG A 258 29.85 54.69 -4.44
C ARG A 258 30.36 56.02 -3.85
N SER A 259 30.42 56.13 -2.52
CA SER A 259 31.00 57.30 -1.84
C SER A 259 32.52 57.42 -2.10
N PRO A 260 33.10 58.65 -2.10
CA PRO A 260 34.41 58.90 -2.66
C PRO A 260 35.58 58.65 -1.68
N LYS A 261 36.69 58.17 -2.24
CA LYS A 261 38.00 58.00 -1.57
C LYS A 261 38.51 59.31 -0.98
N LYS A 262 38.78 59.34 0.33
CA LYS A 262 39.76 60.27 0.94
C LYS A 262 41.12 59.59 1.08
N LYS A 263 42.13 60.09 0.36
CA LYS A 263 43.57 60.00 0.71
C LYS A 263 43.79 61.00 1.87
N LYS A 264 44.72 60.94 2.83
CA LYS A 264 45.93 60.17 3.14
C LYS A 264 46.34 60.66 4.56
N LYS A 265 46.97 59.85 5.42
CA LYS A 265 48.24 60.21 6.11
C LYS A 265 48.80 58.99 6.85
N LYS A 266 50.05 58.68 6.54
CA LYS A 266 50.92 57.77 7.29
C LYS A 266 51.15 58.37 8.68
N ASN A 267 51.28 57.52 9.69
CA ASN A 267 52.29 57.64 10.74
C ASN A 267 52.54 56.24 11.33
N ASN A 268 53.81 55.85 11.37
CA ASN A 268 54.32 54.67 12.07
C ASN A 268 54.22 54.90 13.58
N MET A 269 53.87 53.86 14.34
CA MET A 269 54.54 53.59 15.62
C MET A 269 54.40 52.11 15.99
N THR A 270 55.54 51.43 16.00
CA THR A 270 55.76 50.12 16.60
C THR A 270 55.57 50.23 18.11
N ILE A 271 54.74 49.39 18.72
CA ILE A 271 54.94 48.93 20.10
C ILE A 271 54.55 47.45 20.17
N ASN A 272 55.58 46.68 20.49
CA ASN A 272 55.58 45.30 20.94
C ASN A 272 55.34 45.33 22.45
N VAL A 273 54.38 44.60 23.01
CA VAL A 273 54.44 44.13 24.42
C VAL A 273 53.77 42.76 24.51
N ASN A 274 54.49 41.92 25.22
CA ASN A 274 54.39 40.51 25.52
C ASN A 274 53.36 40.19 26.63
N ASP A 275 53.08 38.89 26.71
CA ASP A 275 52.90 38.03 27.89
C ASP A 275 51.85 38.36 28.97
N ASN A 276 50.97 37.39 29.21
CA ASN A 276 50.91 36.55 30.41
C ASN A 276 49.64 35.68 30.34
N GLU A 277 49.72 34.36 30.33
CA GLU A 277 50.02 33.43 31.45
C GLU A 277 48.81 33.18 32.38
N GLU A 278 48.79 31.94 32.87
CA GLU A 278 47.93 31.31 33.88
C GLU A 278 46.55 30.80 33.42
N SER A 279 46.34 29.48 33.25
CA SER A 279 46.28 28.39 34.27
C SER A 279 44.96 28.46 35.06
N ASP A 280 44.33 27.43 35.61
CA ASP A 280 44.59 26.01 35.89
C ASP A 280 43.21 25.31 36.06
N ASP A 281 43.27 24.03 36.42
CA ASP A 281 42.26 23.22 37.15
C ASP A 281 41.18 22.51 36.32
N GLU A 282 41.32 21.20 36.09
CA GLU A 282 40.99 20.09 37.02
C GLU A 282 39.50 20.09 37.45
N ASN A 283 38.73 19.07 37.06
CA ASN A 283 38.41 17.97 37.99
C ASN A 283 37.58 16.85 37.34
N GLU A 284 37.88 15.63 37.78
CA GLU A 284 37.18 14.36 37.59
C GLU A 284 35.77 14.40 38.22
N SER A 285 34.77 13.63 37.78
CA SER A 285 34.53 12.23 38.14
C SER A 285 33.10 11.89 37.65
N GLU A 286 32.89 10.76 36.96
CA GLU A 286 32.32 9.52 37.52
C GLU A 286 30.91 9.73 38.12
N ILE A 287 29.86 9.10 37.58
CA ILE A 287 29.22 7.93 38.20
C ILE A 287 28.36 7.18 37.18
N ALA A 288 28.59 5.88 37.13
CA ALA A 288 27.76 4.85 36.51
C ALA A 288 26.57 4.46 37.40
N GLY A 289 25.57 3.80 36.81
CA GLY A 289 24.72 2.88 37.57
C GLY A 289 23.23 2.94 37.24
N GLN A 290 22.79 2.02 36.38
CA GLN A 290 21.45 1.43 36.43
C GLN A 290 21.26 0.69 37.77
N PRO A 291 20.01 0.39 38.14
CA PRO A 291 19.61 -1.03 38.04
C PRO A 291 18.19 -1.27 37.50
N GLU A 292 18.05 -2.43 36.88
CA GLU A 292 16.83 -3.19 36.60
C GLU A 292 16.39 -3.96 37.86
N GLU A 293 15.08 -4.05 38.13
CA GLU A 293 14.36 -5.12 38.86
C GLU A 293 12.92 -5.13 38.27
N ASP A 294 12.53 -6.17 37.51
CA ASP A 294 11.90 -7.45 37.90
C ASP A 294 10.48 -7.26 38.50
N GLU A 295 9.44 -7.58 37.71
CA GLU A 295 8.62 -8.82 37.77
C GLU A 295 7.78 -8.93 39.06
N ASP A 296 6.45 -8.82 38.90
CA ASP A 296 5.51 -9.56 39.74
C ASP A 296 4.21 -9.86 38.97
N GLU A 297 3.99 -11.17 38.81
CA GLU A 297 2.76 -11.86 38.45
C GLU A 297 1.69 -11.66 39.54
N GLU A 298 0.47 -11.26 39.16
CA GLU A 298 -0.71 -11.45 40.01
C GLU A 298 -1.83 -12.13 39.20
N ASP A 299 -1.94 -13.44 39.40
CA ASP A 299 -3.16 -14.23 39.24
C ASP A 299 -3.89 -14.28 40.59
N LYS A 300 -5.16 -13.86 40.62
CA LYS A 300 -6.28 -14.43 41.40
C LYS A 300 -7.55 -13.56 41.30
N ASP A 301 -8.53 -14.02 40.53
CA ASP A 301 -9.79 -14.61 41.02
C ASP A 301 -10.76 -14.89 39.85
#